data_AF-A0A8X6TY29-F1
#
_entry.id   AF-A0A8X6TY29-F1
#
_cell.length_a   1.000
_cell.length_b   1.000
_cell.length_c   1.000
_cell.angle_alpha   90.00
_cell.angle_beta   90.00
_cell.angle_gamma   90.00
#
_symmetry.space_group_name_H-M   'P 1'
#
loop_
_entity.id
_entity.type
_entity.pdbx_description
1 polymer ?
#
loop_
_entity_poly.entity_id
_entity_poly.type
_entity_poly.pdbx_seq_one_letter_code
_entity_poly.pdbx_strand_id
1 'polypeptide(L)'
;MPGYHFQGEFDDFFELFINGEVDFGDYFDTLLSWYEHRNDPNVLFITYEQLKTDIKTSVLKIAEFIDIQHKEILEKDEKILDDVILHSSFNFMKEHLSKLMAELGAVIASNPEMVANNPDIPVGLKKAMLSGDFELSKKDARKIGIVRK
;
A
#
# COMPACT_ATOMS: atom_id res chain seq x y z
N MET A 1 15.00 -4.57 -3.14
CA MET A 1 13.83 -4.98 -2.32
C MET A 1 13.63 -6.48 -2.45
N PRO A 2 13.43 -7.24 -1.35
CA PRO A 2 13.46 -8.71 -1.37
C PRO A 2 12.49 -9.39 -2.35
N GLY A 3 11.28 -8.84 -2.55
CA GLY A 3 10.28 -9.38 -3.49
C GLY A 3 10.47 -8.97 -4.95
N TYR A 4 11.43 -8.09 -5.24
CA TYR A 4 11.66 -7.56 -6.59
C TYR A 4 12.93 -8.08 -7.24
N HIS A 5 13.74 -8.85 -6.52
CA HIS A 5 15.06 -9.32 -6.93
C HIS A 5 15.98 -8.23 -7.52
N PHE A 6 15.70 -6.96 -7.23
CA PHE A 6 16.44 -5.81 -7.75
C PHE A 6 17.89 -5.86 -7.29
N GLN A 7 18.81 -5.89 -8.27
CA GLN A 7 20.25 -5.83 -8.07
C GLN A 7 20.75 -4.44 -8.47
N GLY A 8 20.85 -3.54 -7.50
CA GLY A 8 21.32 -2.17 -7.67
C GLY A 8 21.35 -1.44 -6.33
N GLU A 9 22.01 -0.29 -6.30
CA GLU A 9 22.07 0.58 -5.13
C GLU A 9 20.80 1.44 -5.01
N PHE A 10 20.65 2.17 -3.89
CA PHE A 10 19.52 3.08 -3.72
C PHE A 10 19.41 4.10 -4.85
N ASP A 11 20.54 4.65 -5.31
CA ASP A 11 20.57 5.65 -6.38
C ASP A 11 20.02 5.08 -7.71
N ASP A 12 20.34 3.82 -8.03
CA ASP A 12 19.79 3.15 -9.21
C ASP A 12 18.27 3.01 -9.12
N PHE A 13 17.75 2.69 -7.93
CA PHE A 13 16.30 2.61 -7.70
C PHE A 13 15.65 4.00 -7.71
N PHE A 14 16.31 5.01 -7.17
CA PHE A 14 15.79 6.38 -7.16
C PHE A 14 15.64 6.93 -8.58
N GLU A 15 16.59 6.63 -9.48
CA GLU A 15 16.47 6.95 -10.91
C GLU A 15 15.29 6.22 -11.57
N LEU A 16 15.07 4.94 -11.25
CA LEU A 16 13.88 4.22 -11.73
C LEU A 16 12.59 4.89 -11.23
N PHE A 17 12.54 5.23 -9.94
CA PHE A 17 11.39 5.83 -9.30
C PHE A 17 11.04 7.20 -9.90
N ILE A 18 12.04 8.07 -10.07
CA ILE A 18 11.81 9.43 -10.58
C ILE A 18 11.44 9.45 -12.08
N ASN A 19 11.83 8.40 -12.82
CA ASN A 19 11.46 8.23 -14.23
C ASN A 19 10.13 7.47 -14.41
N GLY A 20 9.44 7.10 -13.32
CA GLY A 20 8.21 6.31 -13.39
C GLY A 20 8.42 4.90 -13.95
N GLU A 21 9.66 4.38 -13.90
CA GLU A 21 10.05 3.04 -14.35
C GLU A 21 9.87 1.98 -13.25
N VAL A 22 8.97 2.25 -12.30
CA VAL A 22 8.58 1.35 -11.21
C VAL A 22 7.13 0.90 -11.37
N ASP A 23 6.71 -0.04 -10.53
CA ASP A 23 5.32 -0.46 -10.46
C ASP A 23 4.41 0.74 -10.21
N PHE A 24 3.25 0.73 -10.87
CA PHE A 24 2.25 1.80 -10.84
C PHE A 24 2.70 3.14 -11.47
N GLY A 25 3.88 3.21 -12.08
CA GLY A 25 4.31 4.34 -12.92
C GLY A 25 4.86 5.53 -12.12
N ASP A 26 4.66 6.73 -12.65
CA ASP A 26 5.11 7.97 -12.02
C ASP A 26 4.29 8.30 -10.76
N TYR A 27 5.01 8.49 -9.65
CA TYR A 27 4.41 8.81 -8.35
C TYR A 27 3.66 10.15 -8.36
N PHE A 28 4.22 11.18 -8.98
CA PHE A 28 3.63 12.52 -9.01
C PHE A 28 2.40 12.57 -9.91
N ASP A 29 2.39 11.88 -11.05
CA ASP A 29 1.19 11.77 -11.89
C ASP A 29 0.03 11.13 -11.11
N THR A 30 0.31 10.05 -10.37
CA THR A 30 -0.68 9.39 -9.51
C THR A 30 -1.13 10.30 -8.36
N LEU A 31 -0.20 10.97 -7.69
CA LEU A 31 -0.53 11.85 -6.58
C LEU A 31 -1.35 13.06 -7.04
N LEU A 32 -0.94 13.73 -8.12
CA LEU A 32 -1.58 14.95 -8.61
C LEU A 32 -2.99 14.66 -9.15
N SER A 33 -3.17 13.57 -9.88
CA SER A 33 -4.50 13.16 -10.37
C SER A 33 -5.49 12.97 -9.21
N TRP A 34 -5.10 12.30 -8.12
CA TRP A 34 -5.96 12.16 -6.93
C TRP A 34 -6.07 13.45 -6.10
N TYR A 35 -5.04 14.29 -6.10
CA TYR A 35 -5.04 15.54 -5.34
C TYR A 35 -6.11 16.52 -5.82
N GLU A 36 -6.46 16.51 -7.11
CA GLU A 36 -7.57 17.29 -7.66
C GLU A 36 -8.92 16.93 -6.98
N HIS A 37 -9.09 15.66 -6.61
CA HIS A 37 -10.30 15.11 -5.96
C HIS A 37 -10.32 15.24 -4.43
N ARG A 38 -9.30 15.85 -3.80
CA ARG A 38 -9.16 15.87 -2.33
C ARG A 38 -10.33 16.53 -1.57
N ASN A 39 -11.17 17.30 -2.27
CA ASN A 39 -12.35 17.96 -1.71
C ASN A 39 -13.66 17.27 -2.11
N ASP A 40 -13.61 16.18 -2.87
CA ASP A 40 -14.79 15.43 -3.25
C ASP A 40 -15.39 14.75 -2.01
N PRO A 41 -16.72 14.73 -1.85
CA PRO A 41 -17.36 14.24 -0.63
C PRO A 41 -17.08 12.76 -0.32
N ASN A 42 -16.73 11.97 -1.35
CA ASN A 42 -16.43 10.55 -1.24
C ASN A 42 -14.93 10.25 -1.35
N VAL A 43 -14.07 11.25 -1.11
CA VAL A 43 -12.60 11.09 -1.11
C VAL A 43 -12.03 11.63 0.19
N LEU A 44 -11.36 10.76 0.96
CA LEU A 44 -10.61 11.17 2.13
C LEU A 44 -9.13 11.34 1.79
N PHE A 45 -8.66 12.59 1.76
CA PHE A 45 -7.23 12.87 1.67
C PHE A 45 -6.59 12.90 3.08
N ILE A 46 -5.58 12.06 3.27
CA ILE A 46 -4.79 11.94 4.50
C ILE A 46 -3.33 11.62 4.14
N THR A 47 -2.37 12.14 4.91
CA THR A 47 -0.94 11.85 4.68
C THR A 47 -0.39 10.88 5.73
N TYR A 48 0.72 10.22 5.39
CA TYR A 48 1.42 9.33 6.30
C TYR A 48 1.94 10.07 7.55
N GLU A 49 2.40 11.31 7.37
CA GLU A 49 2.90 12.15 8.46
C GLU A 49 1.79 12.48 9.45
N GLN A 50 0.57 12.75 8.98
CA GLN A 50 -0.58 12.97 9.86
C GLN A 50 -0.86 11.75 10.75
N LEU A 51 -0.83 10.54 10.16
CA LEU A 51 -0.98 9.28 10.89
C LEU A 51 0.13 9.07 11.93
N LYS A 52 1.36 9.49 11.63
CA LYS A 52 2.51 9.39 12.53
C LYS A 52 2.50 10.43 13.65
N THR A 53 2.06 11.64 13.38
CA THR A 53 2.05 12.74 14.35
C THR A 53 0.90 12.59 15.34
N ASP A 54 -0.30 12.26 14.86
CA ASP A 54 -1.48 12.07 15.70
C ASP A 54 -2.39 10.97 15.13
N ILE A 55 -2.14 9.74 15.57
CA ILE A 55 -2.91 8.58 15.14
C ILE A 55 -4.35 8.62 15.63
N LYS A 56 -4.62 9.18 16.82
CA LYS A 56 -5.96 9.24 17.40
C LYS A 56 -6.86 10.13 16.55
N THR A 57 -6.40 11.34 16.25
CA THR A 57 -7.15 12.27 15.38
C THR A 57 -7.34 11.69 13.99
N SER A 58 -6.31 11.03 13.44
CA SER A 58 -6.38 10.39 12.13
C SER A 58 -7.40 9.25 12.08
N VAL A 59 -7.44 8.39 13.11
CA VAL A 59 -8.42 7.29 13.23
C VAL A 59 -9.84 7.84 13.33
N LEU A 60 -10.07 8.88 14.13
CA LEU A 60 -11.38 9.52 14.24
C LEU A 60 -11.84 10.16 12.92
N LYS A 61 -10.90 10.78 12.17
CA LYS A 61 -11.17 11.34 10.84
C LYS A 61 -11.57 10.26 9.83
N ILE A 62 -10.89 9.11 9.85
CA ILE A 62 -11.22 7.96 8.99
C ILE A 62 -12.60 7.40 9.36
N ALA A 63 -12.87 7.24 10.66
CA ALA A 63 -14.16 6.74 11.13
C ALA A 63 -15.32 7.64 10.70
N GLU A 64 -15.19 8.96 10.87
CA GLU A 64 -16.19 9.95 10.44
C GLU A 64 -16.46 9.93 8.95
N PHE A 65 -15.41 9.72 8.14
CA PHE A 65 -15.54 9.62 6.69
C PHE A 65 -16.31 8.37 6.25
N ILE A 66 -16.19 7.26 6.99
CA ILE A 66 -16.98 6.04 6.74
C ILE A 66 -18.44 6.26 7.16
N ASP A 67 -18.66 6.68 8.40
CA ASP A 67 -19.97 7.12 8.94
C ASP A 67 -19.74 7.85 10.27
N ILE A 68 -20.50 8.93 10.53
CA ILE A 68 -20.48 9.66 11.79
C ILE A 68 -20.71 8.74 13.02
N GLN A 69 -21.50 7.67 12.87
CA GLN A 69 -21.76 6.70 13.94
C GLN A 69 -20.48 5.98 14.39
N HIS A 70 -19.55 5.69 13.48
CA HIS A 70 -18.28 5.03 13.85
C HIS A 70 -17.41 5.96 14.69
N LYS A 71 -17.33 7.25 14.35
CA LYS A 71 -16.62 8.24 15.17
C LYS A 71 -17.23 8.34 16.56
N GLU A 72 -18.55 8.42 16.67
CA GLU A 72 -19.22 8.48 17.97
C GLU A 72 -18.95 7.26 18.85
N ILE A 73 -18.89 6.05 18.26
CA ILE A 73 -18.55 4.82 19.00
C ILE A 73 -17.13 4.94 19.57
N LEU A 74 -16.16 5.35 18.75
CA LEU A 74 -14.77 5.49 19.17
C LEU A 74 -14.55 6.61 20.20
N GLU A 75 -15.34 7.68 20.16
CA GLU A 75 -15.28 8.77 21.14
C GLU A 75 -15.91 8.37 22.49
N LYS A 76 -16.94 7.51 22.48
CA LYS A 76 -17.64 7.06 23.70
C LYS A 76 -16.96 5.88 24.37
N ASP A 77 -16.29 5.01 23.61
CA ASP A 77 -15.58 3.83 24.11
C ASP A 77 -14.08 3.92 23.81
N GLU A 78 -13.33 4.44 24.80
CA GLU A 78 -11.88 4.59 24.72
C GLU A 78 -11.17 3.26 24.51
N LYS A 79 -11.73 2.14 25.01
CA LYS A 79 -11.12 0.82 24.82
C LYS A 79 -11.14 0.39 23.37
N ILE A 80 -12.25 0.64 22.65
CA ILE A 80 -12.33 0.32 21.22
C ILE A 80 -11.34 1.16 20.43
N LEU A 81 -11.21 2.45 20.77
CA LEU A 81 -10.23 3.33 20.13
C LEU A 81 -8.79 2.87 20.38
N ASP A 82 -8.46 2.52 21.62
CA ASP A 82 -7.14 1.99 21.99
C ASP A 82 -6.85 0.67 21.28
N ASP A 83 -7.85 -0.21 21.16
CA ASP A 83 -7.73 -1.45 20.39
C ASP A 83 -7.44 -1.14 18.91
N VAL A 84 -8.17 -0.22 18.28
CA VAL A 84 -7.90 0.17 16.87
C VAL A 84 -6.47 0.71 16.72
N ILE A 85 -6.01 1.57 17.64
CA ILE A 85 -4.66 2.14 17.61
C ILE A 85 -3.59 1.05 17.82
N LEU A 86 -3.82 0.13 18.76
CA LEU A 86 -2.91 -0.98 19.05
C LEU A 86 -2.76 -1.90 17.84
N HIS A 87 -3.86 -2.35 17.26
CA HIS A 87 -3.86 -3.28 16.14
C HIS A 87 -3.38 -2.64 14.83
N SER A 88 -3.52 -1.31 14.68
CA SER A 88 -2.98 -0.56 13.54
C SER A 88 -1.54 -0.07 13.75
N SER A 89 -0.95 -0.30 14.93
CA SER A 89 0.41 0.13 15.23
C SER A 89 1.45 -0.60 14.39
N PHE A 90 2.59 0.07 14.14
CA PHE A 90 3.68 -0.49 13.33
C PHE A 90 4.20 -1.81 13.88
N ASN A 91 4.38 -1.93 15.20
CA ASN A 91 4.91 -3.14 15.82
C ASN A 91 3.93 -4.31 15.69
N PHE A 92 2.66 -4.07 16.00
CA PHE A 92 1.61 -5.09 15.87
C PHE A 92 1.49 -5.55 14.42
N MET A 93 1.34 -4.62 13.48
CA MET A 93 1.24 -4.94 12.05
C MET A 93 2.48 -5.67 11.53
N LYS A 94 3.69 -5.27 11.92
CA LYS A 94 4.93 -5.92 11.48
C LYS A 94 4.98 -7.38 11.92
N GLU A 95 4.64 -7.68 13.17
CA GLU A 95 4.64 -9.03 13.71
C GLU A 95 3.55 -9.89 13.05
N HIS A 96 2.32 -9.38 13.00
CA HIS A 96 1.16 -10.12 12.52
C HIS A 96 1.15 -10.30 10.99
N LEU A 97 1.54 -9.28 10.22
CA LEU A 97 1.62 -9.40 8.76
C LEU A 97 2.72 -10.37 8.33
N SER A 98 3.87 -10.35 9.00
CA SER A 98 4.96 -11.29 8.69
C SER A 98 4.52 -12.73 8.88
N LYS A 99 3.76 -12.99 9.95
CA LYS A 99 3.17 -14.30 10.23
C LYS A 99 2.12 -14.67 9.17
N LEU A 100 1.19 -13.76 8.87
CA LEU A 100 0.14 -13.98 7.86
C LEU A 100 0.74 -14.29 6.48
N MET A 101 1.77 -13.54 6.06
CA MET A 101 2.42 -13.76 4.77
C MET A 101 3.17 -15.10 4.72
N ALA A 102 3.79 -15.53 5.82
CA ALA A 102 4.42 -16.84 5.91
C ALA A 102 3.40 -17.99 5.85
N GLU A 103 2.29 -17.86 6.57
CA GLU A 103 1.19 -18.84 6.54
C GLU A 103 0.54 -18.91 5.16
N LEU A 104 0.23 -17.75 4.56
CA LEU A 104 -0.32 -17.67 3.21
C LEU A 104 0.63 -18.29 2.18
N GLY A 105 1.93 -17.99 2.25
CA GLY A 105 2.93 -18.59 1.38
C GLY A 105 2.99 -20.11 1.48
N ALA A 106 2.91 -20.66 2.71
CA ALA A 106 2.88 -22.11 2.93
C ALA A 106 1.61 -22.78 2.37
N VAL A 107 0.45 -22.12 2.50
CA VAL A 107 -0.82 -22.59 1.92
C VAL A 107 -0.76 -22.59 0.40
N ILE A 108 -0.23 -21.53 -0.22
CA ILE A 108 -0.09 -21.44 -1.68
C ILE A 108 0.88 -22.50 -2.19
N ALA A 109 2.03 -22.69 -1.52
CA ALA A 109 3.02 -23.69 -1.90
C ALA A 109 2.49 -25.13 -1.79
N SER A 110 1.62 -25.41 -0.81
CA SER A 110 1.03 -26.73 -0.61
C SER A 110 -0.18 -27.01 -1.52
N ASN A 111 -0.87 -25.98 -2.01
CA ASN A 111 -2.01 -26.12 -2.91
C ASN A 111 -2.14 -24.95 -3.92
N PRO A 112 -1.26 -24.88 -4.94
CA PRO A 112 -1.23 -23.77 -5.88
C PRO A 112 -2.47 -23.71 -6.79
N GLU A 113 -3.14 -24.85 -7.01
CA GLU A 113 -4.37 -24.91 -7.80
C GLU A 113 -5.53 -24.13 -7.19
N MET A 114 -5.56 -23.99 -5.85
CA MET A 114 -6.58 -23.20 -5.16
C MET A 114 -6.54 -21.72 -5.58
N VAL A 115 -5.36 -21.17 -5.85
CA VAL A 115 -5.21 -19.78 -6.34
C VAL A 115 -5.44 -19.72 -7.85
N ALA A 116 -4.89 -20.67 -8.60
CA ALA A 116 -5.01 -20.70 -10.06
C ALA A 116 -6.48 -20.76 -10.52
N ASN A 117 -7.27 -21.62 -9.87
CA ASN A 117 -8.64 -21.94 -10.28
C ASN A 117 -9.71 -21.04 -9.65
N ASN A 118 -9.36 -20.17 -8.68
CA ASN A 118 -10.35 -19.32 -8.02
C ASN A 118 -10.77 -18.14 -8.93
N PRO A 119 -12.04 -18.04 -9.37
CA PRO A 119 -12.49 -16.97 -10.27
C PRO A 119 -12.51 -15.58 -9.61
N ASP A 120 -12.54 -15.50 -8.29
CA ASP A 120 -12.63 -14.24 -7.53
C ASP A 120 -11.28 -13.54 -7.38
N ILE A 121 -10.17 -14.23 -7.69
CA ILE A 121 -8.83 -13.64 -7.60
C ILE A 121 -8.49 -12.99 -8.96
N PRO A 122 -8.23 -11.67 -9.02
CA PRO A 122 -7.83 -11.01 -10.26
C PRO A 122 -6.56 -11.63 -10.86
N VAL A 123 -6.49 -11.71 -12.19
CA VAL A 123 -5.39 -12.39 -12.92
C VAL A 123 -4.00 -11.86 -12.53
N GLY A 124 -3.86 -10.54 -12.34
CA GLY A 124 -2.61 -9.93 -11.90
C GLY A 124 -2.19 -10.39 -10.50
N LEU A 125 -3.16 -10.49 -9.58
CA LEU A 125 -2.93 -10.96 -8.22
C LEU A 125 -2.62 -12.46 -8.20
N LYS A 126 -3.28 -13.28 -9.04
CA LYS A 126 -2.92 -14.70 -9.22
C LYS A 126 -1.47 -14.86 -9.65
N LYS A 127 -1.03 -14.08 -10.64
CA LYS A 127 0.35 -14.13 -11.13
C LYS A 127 1.34 -13.76 -10.02
N ALA A 128 1.11 -12.67 -9.29
CA ALA A 128 1.97 -12.26 -8.19
C ALA A 128 2.06 -13.33 -7.08
N MET A 129 0.92 -13.90 -6.69
CA MET A 129 0.85 -14.93 -5.64
C MET A 129 1.50 -16.26 -6.03
N LEU A 130 1.42 -16.65 -7.32
CA LEU A 130 1.97 -17.93 -7.81
C LEU A 130 3.44 -17.85 -8.23
N SER A 131 3.86 -16.73 -8.81
CA SER A 131 5.26 -16.55 -9.25
C SER A 131 6.16 -16.09 -8.12
N GLY A 132 5.64 -15.36 -7.13
CA GLY A 132 6.46 -14.69 -6.13
C GLY A 132 7.30 -13.53 -6.68
N ASP A 133 7.18 -13.26 -7.99
CA ASP A 133 8.04 -12.33 -8.73
C ASP A 133 7.31 -11.01 -8.99
N PHE A 134 7.85 -9.93 -8.42
CA PHE A 134 7.62 -8.58 -8.91
C PHE A 134 8.89 -8.16 -9.67
N GLU A 135 9.06 -8.55 -10.94
CA GLU A 135 10.28 -8.15 -11.66
C GLU A 135 10.27 -6.66 -12.04
N LEU A 136 11.11 -5.84 -11.40
CA LEU A 136 11.45 -4.49 -11.86
C LEU A 136 12.52 -4.60 -12.96
N SER A 137 12.14 -4.35 -14.22
CA SER A 137 13.10 -4.27 -15.33
C SER A 137 13.20 -2.84 -15.88
N LYS A 138 14.43 -2.35 -16.05
CA LYS A 138 14.71 -1.09 -16.79
C LYS A 138 14.18 -1.25 -18.21
N LYS A 139 13.14 -0.50 -18.57
CA LYS A 139 12.67 -0.41 -19.95
C LYS A 139 13.62 0.52 -20.71
N ASP A 140 14.57 -0.07 -21.44
CA ASP A 140 15.40 0.56 -22.48
C ASP A 140 15.82 2.02 -22.23
N ALA A 141 16.99 2.20 -21.60
CA ALA A 141 17.64 3.49 -21.44
C ALA A 141 18.02 4.11 -22.80
N ARG A 142 17.14 4.91 -23.42
CA ARG A 142 17.49 5.90 -24.45
C ARG A 142 16.65 7.19 -24.38
N LYS A 143 17.26 8.17 -23.71
CA LYS A 143 17.29 9.66 -23.91
C LYS A 143 15.96 10.40 -24.13
N ILE A 144 15.69 11.41 -23.29
CA ILE A 144 15.92 12.86 -23.53
C ILE A 144 15.36 13.70 -22.34
N GLY A 145 16.22 14.53 -21.74
CA GLY A 145 15.95 15.93 -21.35
C GLY A 145 14.88 16.27 -20.30
N ILE A 146 15.32 16.57 -19.07
CA ILE A 146 14.56 17.38 -18.12
C ILE A 146 14.34 18.79 -18.68
N VAL A 147 13.09 19.23 -18.75
CA VAL A 147 12.71 20.63 -18.48
C VAL A 147 11.44 20.61 -17.64
N ARG A 148 11.60 20.83 -16.33
CA ARG A 148 10.47 21.18 -15.45
C ARG A 148 10.12 22.65 -15.71
N LYS A 149 8.85 22.93 -15.98
CA LYS A 149 8.25 24.27 -15.90
C LYS A 149 7.16 24.25 -14.85
#